data_AF-A0A6P2ANA2-F1
#
_entry.id   AF-A0A6P2ANA2-F1
#
_cell.length_a   1.000
_cell.length_b   1.000
_cell.length_c   1.000
_cell.angle_alpha   90.00
_cell.angle_beta   90.00
_cell.angle_gamma   90.00
#
_symmetry.space_group_name_H-M   'P 1'
#
loop_
_entity.id
_entity.type
_entity.pdbx_description
1 polymer ?
#
loop_
_entity_poly.entity_id
_entity_poly.type
_entity_poly.pdbx_seq_one_letter_code
_entity_poly.pdbx_strand_id
1 'polypeptide(L)'
;MAVDEVMSLAREVSMDHDPEVGLALRVRAVFDRDDRWASSLGPQRLSHQFQTPEDAFGIVPSELWWNTLAMILRAVPAAGPDSTCRDASDATIESPERVFQTMLDDLRLLIVQSSSLLIPDQAANHEIHGVIRNLAARLSVE
;
A
#
# COMPACT_ATOMS: atom_id res chain seq x y z
N MET A 1 -9.15 16.50 6.49
CA MET A 1 -9.07 15.30 7.36
C MET A 1 -8.61 14.11 6.51
N ALA A 2 -8.14 13.00 7.12
CA ALA A 2 -7.60 11.86 6.34
C ALA A 2 -8.59 11.31 5.30
N VAL A 3 -9.89 11.32 5.61
CA VAL A 3 -10.95 10.93 4.66
C VAL A 3 -10.96 11.84 3.43
N ASP A 4 -10.85 13.17 3.61
CA ASP A 4 -10.84 14.12 2.49
C ASP A 4 -9.66 13.89 1.55
N GLU A 5 -8.49 13.57 2.11
CA GLU A 5 -7.29 13.24 1.35
C GLU A 5 -7.49 11.93 0.57
N VAL A 6 -8.07 10.90 1.18
CA VAL A 6 -8.41 9.65 0.48
C VAL A 6 -9.40 9.90 -0.66
N MET A 7 -10.44 10.71 -0.43
CA MET A 7 -11.41 11.09 -1.48
C MET A 7 -10.76 11.94 -2.58
N SER A 8 -9.75 12.75 -2.24
CA SER A 8 -9.00 13.52 -3.22
C SER A 8 -8.08 12.62 -4.04
N LEU A 9 -7.42 11.64 -3.40
CA LEU A 9 -6.60 10.64 -4.07
C LEU A 9 -7.45 9.79 -5.02
N ALA A 10 -8.64 9.36 -4.58
CA ALA A 10 -9.58 8.60 -5.40
C ALA A 10 -9.91 9.33 -6.71
N ARG A 11 -10.16 10.63 -6.63
CA ARG A 11 -10.45 11.48 -7.79
C ARG A 11 -9.23 11.58 -8.72
N GLU A 12 -8.05 11.84 -8.18
CA GLU A 12 -6.84 11.99 -8.98
C GLU A 12 -6.45 10.70 -9.72
N VAL A 13 -6.53 9.55 -9.03
CA VAL A 13 -6.28 8.23 -9.61
C VAL A 13 -7.33 7.84 -10.67
N SER A 14 -8.53 8.42 -10.59
CA SER A 14 -9.62 8.20 -11.56
C SER A 14 -9.48 9.07 -12.82
N MET A 15 -8.83 10.23 -12.74
CA MET A 15 -8.67 11.13 -13.89
C MET A 15 -7.85 10.48 -15.02
N ASP A 16 -6.82 9.72 -14.65
CA ASP A 16 -5.95 8.99 -15.57
C ASP A 16 -6.26 7.47 -15.53
N HIS A 17 -7.54 7.10 -15.43
CA HIS A 17 -7.91 5.69 -15.34
C HIS A 17 -7.56 4.93 -16.61
N ASP A 18 -6.68 3.93 -16.45
CA ASP A 18 -6.35 2.93 -17.45
C ASP A 18 -6.68 1.54 -16.86
N PRO A 19 -7.63 0.78 -17.44
CA PRO A 19 -8.00 -0.53 -16.93
C PRO A 19 -6.87 -1.57 -17.06
N GLU A 20 -5.88 -1.34 -17.92
CA GLU A 20 -4.70 -2.22 -18.07
C GLU A 20 -3.68 -2.01 -16.94
N VAL A 21 -3.78 -0.89 -16.22
CA VAL A 21 -2.86 -0.54 -15.12
C VAL A 21 -3.55 -0.73 -13.77
N GLY A 22 -3.03 -1.69 -13.00
CA GLY A 22 -3.52 -2.00 -11.65
C GLY A 22 -3.55 -0.76 -10.74
N LEU A 23 -4.59 -0.66 -9.90
CA LEU A 23 -4.85 0.50 -9.06
C LEU A 23 -3.65 0.93 -8.18
N ALA A 24 -2.93 -0.03 -7.59
CA ALA A 24 -1.75 0.27 -6.77
C ALA A 24 -0.63 0.96 -7.56
N LEU A 25 -0.44 0.60 -8.84
CA LEU A 25 0.54 1.26 -9.70
C LEU A 25 0.10 2.68 -10.06
N ARG A 26 -1.20 2.91 -10.28
CA ARG A 26 -1.73 4.26 -10.48
C ARG A 26 -1.62 5.12 -9.22
N VAL A 27 -1.86 4.56 -8.04
CA VAL A 27 -1.61 5.24 -6.75
C VAL A 27 -0.15 5.65 -6.64
N ARG A 28 0.78 4.73 -6.90
CA ARG A 28 2.22 5.04 -6.93
C ARG A 28 2.52 6.18 -7.90
N ALA A 29 1.99 6.13 -9.12
CA ALA A 29 2.23 7.18 -10.10
C ALA A 29 1.72 8.56 -9.66
N VAL A 30 0.67 8.63 -8.82
CA VAL A 30 0.22 9.89 -8.21
C VAL A 30 1.23 10.37 -7.16
N PHE A 31 1.74 9.49 -6.31
CA PHE A 31 2.76 9.84 -5.32
C PHE A 31 4.09 10.25 -5.96
N ASP A 32 4.50 9.59 -7.04
CA ASP A 32 5.72 9.93 -7.80
C ASP A 32 5.62 11.30 -8.49
N ARG A 33 4.41 11.84 -8.67
CA ARG A 33 4.14 13.15 -9.29
C ARG A 33 4.03 14.30 -8.29
N ASP A 34 3.56 14.04 -7.08
CA ASP A 34 3.32 15.08 -6.06
C ASP A 34 3.64 14.57 -4.63
N ASP A 35 4.74 15.09 -4.08
CA ASP A 35 5.27 14.77 -2.73
C ASP A 35 4.28 15.11 -1.59
N ARG A 36 3.29 15.97 -1.87
CA ARG A 36 2.16 16.24 -0.95
C ARG A 36 1.51 14.94 -0.48
N TRP A 37 1.37 13.97 -1.37
CA TRP A 37 0.72 12.70 -1.08
C TRP A 37 1.50 11.88 -0.06
N ALA A 38 2.82 11.84 -0.16
CA ALA A 38 3.68 11.21 0.84
C ALA A 38 3.51 11.88 2.21
N SER A 39 3.41 13.21 2.27
CA SER A 39 3.22 13.96 3.53
C SER A 39 1.84 13.75 4.18
N SER A 40 0.78 13.62 3.36
CA SER A 40 -0.60 13.49 3.83
C SER A 40 -1.02 12.05 4.12
N LEU A 41 -0.71 11.13 3.20
CA LEU A 41 -1.18 9.75 3.18
C LEU A 41 -0.03 8.74 3.16
N GLY A 42 1.17 9.12 3.59
CA GLY A 42 2.27 8.17 3.76
C GLY A 42 2.15 7.32 5.04
N PRO A 43 2.97 6.26 5.14
CA PRO A 43 2.92 5.30 6.25
C PRO A 43 3.36 5.89 7.60
N GLN A 44 3.97 7.07 7.62
CA GLN A 44 4.30 7.80 8.85
C GLN A 44 3.06 8.10 9.71
N ARG A 45 1.86 8.07 9.11
CA ARG A 45 0.60 8.26 9.83
C ARG A 45 0.15 7.02 10.63
N LEU A 46 0.80 5.87 10.47
CA LEU A 46 0.47 4.64 11.20
C LEU A 46 0.92 4.65 12.66
N SER A 47 1.98 5.41 12.98
CA SER A 47 2.60 5.42 14.30
C SER A 47 3.29 6.76 14.56
N HIS A 48 3.21 7.24 15.80
CA HIS A 48 3.92 8.45 16.25
C HIS A 48 5.44 8.30 16.28
N GLN A 49 5.98 7.10 16.04
CA GLN A 49 7.42 6.85 16.00
C GLN A 49 8.07 7.38 14.72
N PHE A 50 7.31 7.49 13.63
CA PHE A 50 7.80 8.04 12.38
C PHE A 50 7.67 9.56 12.39
N GLN A 51 8.78 10.26 12.15
CA GLN A 51 8.79 11.73 12.11
C GLN A 51 8.57 12.25 10.69
N THR A 52 9.04 11.50 9.68
CA THR A 52 8.97 11.86 8.27
C THR A 52 8.43 10.71 7.41
N PRO A 53 7.87 10.99 6.21
CA PRO A 53 7.55 9.95 5.24
C PRO A 53 8.74 9.06 4.89
N GLU A 54 9.93 9.64 4.76
CA GLU A 54 11.17 8.94 4.41
C GLU A 54 11.53 7.90 5.47
N ASP A 55 11.47 8.27 6.75
CA ASP A 55 11.71 7.34 7.86
C ASP A 55 10.75 6.14 7.81
N ALA A 56 9.49 6.41 7.51
CA ALA A 56 8.45 5.38 7.46
C ALA A 56 8.61 4.46 6.26
N PHE A 57 8.91 5.00 5.07
CA PHE A 57 9.17 4.21 3.87
C PHE A 57 10.50 3.43 3.94
N GLY A 58 11.42 3.81 4.82
CA GLY A 58 12.59 3.00 5.15
C GLY A 58 12.27 1.68 5.88
N ILE A 59 11.07 1.57 6.45
CA ILE A 59 10.64 0.41 7.25
C ILE A 59 9.44 -0.30 6.62
N VAL A 60 8.45 0.45 6.15
CA VAL A 60 7.25 -0.09 5.49
C VAL A 60 7.52 -0.19 3.99
N PRO A 61 7.50 -1.39 3.39
CA PRO A 61 7.67 -1.55 1.96
C PRO A 61 6.65 -0.71 1.18
N SER A 62 7.12 0.09 0.23
CA SER A 62 6.26 0.99 -0.54
C SER A 62 5.18 0.24 -1.30
N GLU A 63 5.49 -0.94 -1.87
CA GLU A 63 4.49 -1.80 -2.54
C GLU A 63 3.36 -2.22 -1.60
N LEU A 64 3.66 -2.57 -0.35
CA LEU A 64 2.64 -2.92 0.64
C LEU A 64 1.74 -1.70 0.93
N TRP A 65 2.34 -0.50 0.99
CA TRP A 65 1.59 0.73 1.22
C TRP A 65 0.68 1.10 0.05
N TRP A 66 1.16 0.99 -1.19
CA TRP A 66 0.35 1.25 -2.39
C TRP A 66 -0.83 0.29 -2.50
N ASN A 67 -0.62 -1.00 -2.20
CA ASN A 67 -1.69 -1.98 -2.15
C ASN A 67 -2.69 -1.70 -1.01
N THR A 68 -2.22 -1.20 0.13
CA THR A 68 -3.07 -0.78 1.25
C THR A 68 -3.98 0.39 0.84
N LEU A 69 -3.42 1.43 0.23
CA LEU A 69 -4.21 2.56 -0.27
C LEU A 69 -5.17 2.12 -1.38
N ALA A 70 -4.74 1.27 -2.32
CA ALA A 70 -5.60 0.72 -3.36
C ALA A 70 -6.81 -0.03 -2.78
N MET A 71 -6.59 -0.90 -1.78
CA MET A 71 -7.68 -1.58 -1.06
C MET A 71 -8.66 -0.57 -0.43
N ILE A 72 -8.14 0.47 0.24
CA ILE A 72 -8.97 1.52 0.86
C ILE A 72 -9.81 2.23 -0.21
N LEU A 73 -9.19 2.62 -1.33
CA LEU A 73 -9.88 3.30 -2.44
C LEU A 73 -11.00 2.44 -3.04
N ARG A 74 -10.76 1.14 -3.23
CA ARG A 74 -11.80 0.19 -3.69
C ARG A 74 -12.98 0.07 -2.73
N ALA A 75 -12.73 0.25 -1.44
CA ALA A 75 -13.76 0.18 -0.40
C ALA A 75 -14.60 1.47 -0.30
N VAL A 76 -14.17 2.57 -0.93
CA VAL A 76 -14.96 3.81 -0.98
C VAL A 76 -16.04 3.70 -2.06
N PRO A 77 -17.34 3.75 -1.70
CA PRO A 77 -18.42 3.66 -2.68
C PRO A 77 -18.42 4.85 -3.63
N ALA A 78 -18.61 4.58 -4.94
CA ALA A 78 -18.63 5.60 -6.00
C ALA A 78 -17.41 6.57 -6.01
N ALA A 79 -16.29 6.14 -5.42
CA ALA A 79 -14.95 6.71 -5.48
C ALA A 79 -14.47 7.02 -6.92
N GLY A 80 -14.73 6.05 -7.79
CA GLY A 80 -14.26 6.01 -9.17
C GLY A 80 -14.55 4.66 -9.81
N PRO A 81 -13.99 4.38 -10.99
CA PRO A 81 -14.22 3.13 -11.72
C PRO A 81 -13.70 1.90 -10.97
N ASP A 82 -12.77 2.07 -10.03
CA ASP A 82 -12.21 0.98 -9.22
C ASP A 82 -13.04 0.64 -7.97
N SER A 83 -14.08 1.42 -7.64
CA SER A 83 -14.90 1.18 -6.47
C SER A 83 -15.65 -0.15 -6.57
N THR A 84 -15.65 -0.91 -5.48
CA THR A 84 -16.30 -2.24 -5.41
C THR A 84 -17.82 -2.14 -5.48
N CYS A 85 -18.37 -1.01 -4.99
CA CYS A 85 -19.79 -0.69 -5.08
C CYS A 85 -20.01 0.77 -5.44
N ARG A 86 -21.15 1.05 -6.06
CA ARG A 86 -21.67 2.39 -6.31
C ARG A 86 -22.38 2.92 -5.05
N ASP A 87 -23.20 2.09 -4.43
CA ASP A 87 -23.95 2.44 -3.23
C ASP A 87 -24.37 1.20 -2.43
N ALA A 88 -25.08 1.43 -1.31
CA ALA A 88 -25.52 0.37 -0.41
C ALA A 88 -26.59 -0.57 -1.01
N SER A 89 -27.17 -0.25 -2.16
CA SER A 89 -28.15 -1.10 -2.85
C SER A 89 -27.50 -2.19 -3.72
N ASP A 90 -26.19 -2.10 -4.00
CA ASP A 90 -25.43 -3.15 -4.67
C ASP A 90 -25.29 -4.43 -3.79
N ALA A 91 -25.61 -4.31 -2.50
CA ALA A 91 -25.74 -5.43 -1.58
C ALA A 91 -27.00 -6.25 -1.88
N THR A 92 -26.83 -7.55 -2.15
CA THR A 92 -27.97 -8.48 -2.16
C THR A 92 -28.60 -8.56 -0.77
N ILE A 93 -29.93 -8.46 -0.68
CA ILE A 93 -30.69 -8.48 0.59
C ILE A 93 -30.32 -9.69 1.47
N GLU A 94 -30.03 -10.83 0.85
CA GLU A 94 -29.70 -12.08 1.54
C GLU A 94 -28.26 -12.14 2.08
N SER A 95 -27.35 -11.27 1.60
CA SER A 95 -25.92 -11.30 1.95
C SER A 95 -25.28 -9.92 1.75
N PRO A 96 -25.65 -8.92 2.57
CA PRO A 96 -25.17 -7.55 2.41
C PRO A 96 -23.66 -7.40 2.59
N GLU A 97 -23.02 -8.32 3.31
CA GLU A 97 -21.57 -8.36 3.51
C GLU A 97 -20.77 -8.64 2.23
N ARG A 98 -21.40 -9.18 1.18
CA ARG A 98 -20.69 -9.55 -0.07
C ARG A 98 -20.06 -8.36 -0.78
N VAL A 99 -20.58 -7.15 -0.58
CA VAL A 99 -19.96 -5.91 -1.13
C VAL A 99 -18.56 -5.67 -0.57
N PHE A 100 -18.22 -6.25 0.59
CA PHE A 100 -16.90 -6.16 1.18
C PHE A 100 -15.99 -7.34 0.81
N GLN A 101 -16.46 -8.32 0.04
CA GLN A 101 -15.69 -9.55 -0.21
C GLN A 101 -14.34 -9.26 -0.89
N THR A 102 -14.33 -8.40 -1.91
CA THR A 102 -13.10 -7.97 -2.58
C THR A 102 -12.12 -7.30 -1.61
N MET A 103 -12.63 -6.43 -0.72
CA MET A 103 -11.80 -5.78 0.30
C MET A 103 -11.24 -6.80 1.30
N LEU A 104 -12.02 -7.80 1.70
CA LEU A 104 -11.56 -8.87 2.60
C LEU A 104 -10.47 -9.73 1.96
N ASP A 105 -10.57 -9.98 0.66
CA ASP A 105 -9.56 -10.75 -0.09
C ASP A 105 -8.27 -9.95 -0.25
N ASP A 106 -8.36 -8.65 -0.55
CA ASP A 106 -7.21 -7.73 -0.52
C ASP A 106 -6.54 -7.70 0.86
N LEU A 107 -7.34 -7.59 1.93
CA LEU A 107 -6.84 -7.56 3.30
C LEU A 107 -6.10 -8.86 3.66
N ARG A 108 -6.62 -10.02 3.25
CA ARG A 108 -5.95 -11.32 3.46
C ARG A 108 -4.59 -11.35 2.77
N LEU A 109 -4.51 -10.88 1.54
CA LEU A 109 -3.24 -10.81 0.80
C LEU A 109 -2.24 -9.88 1.50
N LEU A 110 -2.68 -8.70 1.91
CA LEU A 110 -1.85 -7.73 2.65
C LEU A 110 -1.35 -8.32 3.98
N ILE A 111 -2.18 -9.05 4.71
CA ILE A 111 -1.77 -9.73 5.95
C ILE A 111 -0.66 -10.75 5.65
N VAL A 112 -0.82 -11.58 4.62
CA VAL A 112 0.21 -12.58 4.24
C VAL A 112 1.52 -11.88 3.85
N GLN A 113 1.45 -10.83 3.04
CA GLN A 113 2.61 -10.05 2.64
C GLN A 113 3.31 -9.40 3.84
N SER A 114 2.54 -8.78 4.74
CA SER A 114 3.08 -8.14 5.94
C SER A 114 3.65 -9.14 6.96
N SER A 115 3.18 -10.39 6.95
CA SER A 115 3.66 -11.43 7.88
C SER A 115 5.14 -11.78 7.64
N SER A 116 5.62 -11.65 6.40
CA SER A 116 7.05 -11.77 6.06
C SER A 116 7.93 -10.68 6.69
N LEU A 117 7.34 -9.54 7.08
CA LEU A 117 8.04 -8.44 7.75
C LEU A 117 8.14 -8.65 9.26
N LEU A 118 7.22 -9.42 9.84
CA LEU A 118 7.17 -9.69 11.28
C LEU A 118 8.09 -10.84 11.69
N ILE A 119 8.33 -11.80 10.78
CA ILE A 119 9.22 -12.93 11.00
C ILE A 119 10.41 -12.75 10.06
N PRO A 120 11.58 -12.29 10.56
CA PRO A 120 12.78 -12.24 9.74
C PRO A 120 13.05 -13.64 9.20
N ASP A 121 13.07 -13.81 7.88
CA ASP A 121 13.48 -15.07 7.27
C ASP A 121 14.95 -15.30 7.66
N GLN A 122 15.15 -16.27 8.55
CA GLN A 122 16.46 -16.57 9.09
C GLN A 122 17.43 -17.02 7.98
N ALA A 123 16.93 -17.67 6.92
CA ALA A 123 17.75 -18.09 5.79
C ALA A 123 18.18 -16.89 4.94
N ALA A 124 17.26 -15.99 4.61
CA ALA A 124 17.57 -14.76 3.87
C ALA A 124 18.54 -13.85 4.65
N ASN A 125 18.37 -13.74 5.97
CA ASN A 125 19.29 -12.98 6.83
C ASN A 125 20.70 -13.59 6.86
N HIS A 126 20.83 -14.93 6.86
CA HIS A 126 22.15 -15.57 6.78
C HIS A 126 22.83 -15.32 5.42
N GLU A 127 22.06 -15.32 4.33
CA GLU A 127 22.58 -15.04 3.00
C GLU A 127 23.06 -13.59 2.87
N ILE A 128 22.24 -12.62 3.29
CA ILE A 128 22.62 -11.20 3.32
C ILE A 128 23.87 -10.98 4.20
N HIS A 129 23.91 -11.58 5.40
CA HIS A 129 25.10 -11.50 6.25
C HIS A 129 26.35 -12.14 5.62
N GLY A 130 26.18 -13.21 4.84
CA GLY A 130 27.26 -13.83 4.08
C GLY A 130 27.82 -12.89 3.00
N VAL A 131 26.95 -12.25 2.23
CA VAL A 131 27.32 -11.29 1.18
C VAL A 131 28.01 -10.06 1.78
N ILE A 132 27.48 -9.48 2.86
CA ILE A 132 28.09 -8.32 3.54
C ILE A 132 29.48 -8.67 4.07
N ARG A 133 29.65 -9.85 4.68
CA ARG A 133 30.95 -10.29 5.22
C ARG A 133 31.99 -10.48 4.11
N ASN A 134 31.57 -11.04 2.98
CA ASN A 134 32.44 -11.20 1.80
C ASN A 134 32.83 -9.84 1.19
N LEU A 135 31.90 -8.87 1.13
CA LEU A 135 32.19 -7.52 0.66
C LEU A 135 33.14 -6.78 1.61
N ALA A 136 32.91 -6.84 2.93
CA ALA A 136 33.78 -6.25 3.93
C ALA A 136 35.20 -6.85 3.90
N ALA A 137 35.31 -8.18 3.71
CA ALA A 137 36.58 -8.85 3.55
C ALA A 137 37.34 -8.41 2.29
N ARG A 138 36.64 -8.12 1.19
CA ARG A 138 37.24 -7.62 -0.06
C ARG A 138 37.69 -6.17 0.05
N LEU A 139 36.93 -5.33 0.75
CA LEU A 139 37.26 -3.92 0.99
C LEU A 139 38.38 -3.72 2.01
N SER A 140 38.69 -4.72 2.84
CA SER A 140 39.78 -4.66 3.83
C SER A 140 41.15 -5.10 3.26
N VAL A 141 41.19 -5.51 1.99
CA VAL A 141 42.38 -6.03 1.30
C VAL A 141 42.89 -5.03 0.24
N GLU A 142 42.18 -3.91 0.03
CA GLU A 142 42.65 -2.71 -0.68
C GLU A 142 43.15 -1.65 0.31
#